data_AF-A0A7C1YHN1-F1
#
_entry.id   AF-A0A7C1YHN1-F1
#
_cell.length_a   1.000
_cell.length_b   1.000
_cell.length_c   1.000
_cell.angle_alpha   90.00
_cell.angle_beta   90.00
_cell.angle_gamma   90.00
#
_symmetry.space_group_name_H-M   'P 1'
#
loop_
_entity.id
_entity.type
_entity.pdbx_description
1 polymer ?
#
loop_
_entity_poly.entity_id
_entity_poly.type
_entity_poly.pdbx_seq_one_letter_code
_entity_poly.pdbx_strand_id
1 'polypeptide(L)'
;MTGKREIFGPVLMHLGAVIRNDHLILSLLALGVGAVAGVAVIGFREAVVFFQLSAFGTDTEHLYAEVMKLPWWRIVLVPTLGGLAIGILAHRFLPGQRPHGVSDVIEASALHGGRMSGTTGFRAALVNAASIGFGASVGREGPAVHLGASLGGVIAKRLHLNRTFARTLLGCGVAAAVAGSFNAPIAGALFASEVVIGNYALKAFAPIVIASVTGTMISRAYFGDFPAFMLAEHDAISLMEFPAFIGLGLLTGLVATVFIRGTFWIGEKAASSPFPAWSRPAFGGLAVGLIATVYPHVLGVGYGTMDTVLTGFFPVSLLIALLIAKMAASMI
;
A
#
# COMPACT_ATOMS: atom_id res chain seq x y z
N MET A 1 21.45 60.07 -14.59
CA MET A 1 20.49 58.94 -14.74
C MET A 1 21.21 57.62 -14.45
N THR A 2 21.68 57.42 -13.21
CA THR A 2 22.65 56.36 -12.87
C THR A 2 22.41 55.88 -11.43
N GLY A 3 21.29 55.18 -11.20
CA GLY A 3 20.93 54.76 -9.82
C GLY A 3 19.97 53.58 -9.68
N LYS A 4 19.71 52.80 -10.73
CA LYS A 4 18.76 51.66 -10.67
C LYS A 4 19.37 50.28 -10.95
N ARG A 5 20.68 50.16 -11.19
CA ARG A 5 21.33 48.88 -11.54
C ARG A 5 21.98 48.11 -10.39
N GLU A 6 22.09 48.67 -9.19
CA GLU A 6 22.83 48.03 -8.08
C GLU A 6 21.99 47.24 -7.08
N ILE A 7 20.65 47.35 -7.11
CA ILE A 7 19.79 46.70 -6.10
C ILE A 7 19.39 45.26 -6.50
N PHE A 8 19.44 44.92 -7.80
CA PHE A 8 19.06 43.58 -8.27
C PHE A 8 20.18 42.54 -8.18
N GLY A 9 21.45 42.95 -8.12
CA GLY A 9 22.61 42.04 -8.02
C GLY A 9 22.64 41.20 -6.74
N PRO A 10 22.45 41.78 -5.53
CA PRO A 10 22.52 41.04 -4.27
C PRO A 10 21.35 40.07 -4.07
N VAL A 11 20.15 40.44 -4.55
CA VAL A 11 18.93 39.63 -4.43
C VAL A 11 18.98 38.43 -5.39
N LEU A 12 19.45 38.63 -6.63
CA LEU A 12 19.67 37.52 -7.57
C LEU A 12 20.82 36.60 -7.13
N MET A 13 21.87 37.12 -6.50
CA MET A 13 22.93 36.28 -5.90
C MET A 13 22.46 35.53 -4.66
N HIS A 14 21.61 36.12 -3.81
CA HIS A 14 21.01 35.41 -2.68
C HIS A 14 20.04 34.33 -3.17
N LEU A 15 19.25 34.58 -4.21
CA LEU A 15 18.45 33.55 -4.87
C LEU A 15 19.32 32.43 -5.45
N GLY A 16 20.44 32.76 -6.10
CA GLY A 16 21.40 31.77 -6.61
C GLY A 16 22.10 30.96 -5.51
N ALA A 17 22.38 31.55 -4.35
CA ALA A 17 22.98 30.88 -3.19
C ALA A 17 21.96 30.01 -2.42
N VAL A 18 20.70 30.45 -2.34
CA VAL A 18 19.56 29.68 -1.80
C VAL A 18 19.25 28.47 -2.70
N ILE A 19 19.36 28.63 -4.02
CA ILE A 19 19.23 27.53 -5.00
C ILE A 19 20.41 26.54 -4.92
N ARG A 20 21.54 26.92 -4.29
CA ARG A 20 22.71 26.04 -4.10
C ARG A 20 22.65 25.20 -2.82
N ASN A 21 21.55 25.28 -2.07
CA ASN A 21 21.37 24.52 -0.85
C ASN A 21 20.65 23.20 -1.15
N ASP A 22 21.40 22.09 -1.12
CA ASP A 22 20.90 20.74 -1.41
C ASP A 22 19.62 20.40 -0.62
N HIS A 23 19.48 20.94 0.59
CA HIS A 23 18.31 20.76 1.43
C HIS A 23 17.03 21.39 0.87
N LEU A 24 17.12 22.57 0.25
CA LEU A 24 15.97 23.25 -0.35
C LEU A 24 15.55 22.57 -1.65
N ILE A 25 16.52 22.18 -2.49
CA ILE A 25 16.24 21.40 -3.70
C ILE A 25 15.54 20.10 -3.33
N LEU A 26 16.08 19.35 -2.36
CA LEU A 26 15.46 18.10 -1.92
C LEU A 26 14.06 18.28 -1.36
N SER A 27 13.82 19.37 -0.62
CA SER A 27 12.49 19.66 -0.07
C SER A 27 11.46 19.96 -1.17
N LEU A 28 11.85 20.73 -2.20
CA LEU A 28 11.01 21.00 -3.36
C LEU A 28 10.75 19.74 -4.18
N LEU A 29 11.78 18.91 -4.39
CA LEU A 29 11.62 17.62 -5.05
C LEU A 29 10.73 16.68 -4.24
N ALA A 30 10.85 16.67 -2.92
CA ALA A 30 10.00 15.86 -2.05
C ALA A 30 8.53 16.31 -2.10
N LEU A 31 8.27 17.61 -2.15
CA LEU A 31 6.93 18.15 -2.40
C LEU A 31 6.38 17.67 -3.75
N GLY A 32 7.18 17.75 -4.82
CA GLY A 32 6.79 17.26 -6.14
C GLY A 32 6.54 15.74 -6.17
N VAL A 33 7.43 14.94 -5.58
CA VAL A 33 7.28 13.48 -5.48
C VAL A 33 6.05 13.13 -4.64
N GLY A 34 5.86 13.79 -3.50
CA GLY A 34 4.72 13.59 -2.64
C GLY A 34 3.40 13.90 -3.35
N ALA A 35 3.39 14.97 -4.15
CA ALA A 35 2.24 15.34 -4.94
C ALA A 35 1.88 14.27 -6.00
N VAL A 36 2.88 13.86 -6.78
CA VAL A 36 2.70 12.85 -7.84
C VAL A 36 2.31 11.49 -7.24
N ALA A 37 2.92 11.09 -6.12
CA ALA A 37 2.58 9.84 -5.43
C ALA A 37 1.17 9.90 -4.82
N GLY A 38 0.75 11.03 -4.24
CA GLY A 38 -0.62 11.23 -3.74
C GLY A 38 -1.68 11.06 -4.84
N VAL A 39 -1.46 11.69 -6.01
CA VAL A 39 -2.34 11.51 -7.18
C VAL A 39 -2.34 10.06 -7.65
N ALA A 40 -1.18 9.40 -7.66
CA ALA A 40 -1.08 8.01 -8.07
C ALA A 40 -1.82 7.05 -7.11
N VAL A 41 -1.83 7.33 -5.80
CA VAL A 41 -2.63 6.58 -4.82
C VAL A 41 -4.13 6.74 -5.09
N ILE A 42 -4.59 7.96 -5.38
CA ILE A 42 -5.99 8.19 -5.76
C ILE A 42 -6.33 7.34 -6.98
N GLY A 43 -5.55 7.45 -8.05
CA GLY A 43 -5.79 6.67 -9.27
C GLY A 43 -5.73 5.16 -9.05
N PHE A 44 -4.86 4.68 -8.16
CA PHE A 44 -4.79 3.27 -7.81
C PHE A 44 -6.01 2.79 -7.01
N ARG A 45 -6.51 3.59 -6.06
CA ARG A 45 -7.74 3.29 -5.32
C ARG A 45 -8.97 3.27 -6.24
N GLU A 46 -9.10 4.27 -7.11
CA GLU A 46 -10.17 4.30 -8.11
C GLU A 46 -10.09 3.11 -9.08
N ALA A 47 -8.89 2.67 -9.45
CA ALA A 47 -8.73 1.46 -10.25
C ALA A 47 -9.22 0.20 -9.52
N VAL A 48 -8.93 0.06 -8.22
CA VAL A 48 -9.46 -1.05 -7.40
C VAL A 48 -10.98 -1.02 -7.41
N VAL A 49 -11.58 0.14 -7.17
CA VAL A 49 -13.04 0.33 -7.16
C VAL A 49 -13.64 0.01 -8.53
N PHE A 50 -13.02 0.45 -9.62
CA PHE A 50 -13.46 0.14 -10.98
C PHE A 50 -13.52 -1.37 -11.25
N PHE A 51 -12.47 -2.11 -10.87
CA PHE A 51 -12.47 -3.57 -11.02
C PHE A 51 -13.49 -4.23 -10.08
N GLN A 52 -13.63 -3.74 -8.85
CA GLN A 52 -14.64 -4.23 -7.90
C GLN A 52 -16.06 -4.04 -8.41
N LEU A 53 -16.37 -2.85 -8.93
CA LEU A 53 -17.65 -2.54 -9.55
C LEU A 53 -17.93 -3.46 -10.73
N SER A 54 -16.92 -3.71 -11.57
CA SER A 54 -17.04 -4.63 -12.71
C SER A 54 -17.27 -6.08 -12.29
N ALA A 55 -16.68 -6.52 -11.17
CA ALA A 55 -16.72 -7.90 -10.72
C ALA A 55 -17.96 -8.22 -9.87
N PHE A 56 -18.27 -7.36 -8.91
CA PHE A 56 -19.30 -7.57 -7.89
C PHE A 56 -20.50 -6.63 -8.05
N GLY A 57 -20.43 -5.62 -8.92
CA GLY A 57 -21.51 -4.65 -9.12
C GLY A 57 -21.59 -3.59 -8.02
N THR A 58 -20.52 -3.38 -7.25
CA THR A 58 -20.49 -2.39 -6.16
C THR A 58 -19.14 -1.69 -6.01
N ASP A 59 -19.20 -0.42 -5.65
CA ASP A 59 -18.08 0.45 -5.29
C ASP A 59 -17.90 0.60 -3.76
N THR A 60 -18.76 -0.02 -2.95
CA THR A 60 -18.73 0.12 -1.49
C THR A 60 -17.49 -0.54 -0.84
N GLU A 61 -17.00 0.07 0.24
CA GLU A 61 -15.97 -0.53 1.10
C GLU A 61 -16.54 -1.68 1.95
N HIS A 62 -17.88 -1.77 2.12
CA HIS A 62 -18.57 -2.89 2.78
C HIS A 62 -18.88 -4.04 1.80
N LEU A 63 -17.87 -4.46 1.02
CA LEU A 63 -18.01 -5.45 -0.05
C LEU A 63 -18.76 -6.71 0.39
N TYR A 64 -18.50 -7.21 1.61
CA TYR A 64 -19.13 -8.41 2.14
C TYR A 64 -20.68 -8.33 2.16
N ALA A 65 -21.24 -7.14 2.40
CA ALA A 65 -22.68 -6.92 2.48
C ALA A 65 -23.37 -7.10 1.13
N GLU A 66 -22.72 -6.69 0.04
CA GLU A 66 -23.23 -6.86 -1.31
C GLU A 66 -22.97 -8.27 -1.84
N VAL A 67 -21.80 -8.85 -1.52
CA VAL A 67 -21.46 -10.23 -1.90
C VAL A 67 -22.45 -11.24 -1.32
N MET A 68 -22.95 -11.02 -0.09
CA MET A 68 -23.98 -11.89 0.52
C MET A 68 -25.28 -11.95 -0.27
N LYS A 69 -25.58 -10.94 -1.11
CA LYS A 69 -26.79 -10.90 -1.95
C LYS A 69 -26.59 -11.61 -3.28
N LEU A 70 -25.34 -11.94 -3.65
CA LEU A 70 -25.01 -12.60 -4.91
C LEU A 70 -25.22 -14.11 -4.81
N PRO A 71 -25.55 -14.79 -5.92
CA PRO A 71 -25.61 -16.25 -5.93
C PRO A 71 -24.22 -16.84 -5.71
N TRP A 72 -24.14 -17.95 -4.97
CA TRP A 72 -22.89 -18.60 -4.55
C TRP A 72 -21.90 -18.84 -5.70
N TRP A 73 -22.39 -19.17 -6.91
CA TRP A 73 -21.55 -19.41 -8.07
C TRP A 73 -20.77 -18.16 -8.50
N ARG A 74 -21.31 -16.94 -8.33
CA ARG A 74 -20.58 -15.69 -8.62
C ARG A 74 -19.46 -15.48 -7.63
N ILE A 75 -19.72 -15.75 -6.35
CA ILE A 75 -18.75 -15.61 -5.25
C ILE A 75 -17.50 -16.48 -5.51
N VAL A 76 -17.69 -17.64 -6.15
CA VAL A 76 -16.60 -18.54 -6.52
C VAL A 76 -15.98 -18.18 -7.88
N LEU A 77 -16.80 -17.96 -8.91
CA LEU A 77 -16.30 -17.74 -10.27
C LEU A 77 -15.55 -16.41 -10.42
N VAL A 78 -15.98 -15.34 -9.74
CA VAL A 78 -15.34 -14.02 -9.88
C VAL A 78 -13.87 -14.06 -9.42
N PRO A 79 -13.54 -14.50 -8.19
CA PRO A 79 -12.14 -14.68 -7.79
C PRO A 79 -11.38 -15.70 -8.65
N THR A 80 -12.03 -16.78 -9.12
CA THR A 80 -11.37 -17.81 -9.95
C THR A 80 -10.95 -17.27 -11.31
N LEU A 81 -11.88 -16.63 -12.03
CA LEU A 81 -11.61 -16.04 -13.35
C LEU A 81 -10.72 -14.81 -13.23
N GLY A 82 -10.92 -14.01 -12.17
CA GLY A 82 -10.03 -12.91 -11.81
C GLY A 82 -8.61 -13.41 -11.61
N GLY A 83 -8.41 -14.44 -10.79
CA GLY A 83 -7.13 -15.09 -10.58
C GLY A 83 -6.49 -15.57 -11.88
N LEU A 84 -7.25 -16.21 -12.77
CA LEU A 84 -6.75 -16.60 -14.09
C LEU A 84 -6.28 -15.40 -14.91
N ALA A 85 -7.07 -14.32 -14.96
CA ALA A 85 -6.70 -13.10 -15.67
C ALA A 85 -5.42 -12.48 -15.07
N ILE A 86 -5.32 -12.39 -13.74
CA ILE A 86 -4.13 -11.89 -13.04
C ILE A 86 -2.90 -12.76 -13.35
N GLY A 87 -3.04 -14.08 -13.35
CA GLY A 87 -1.96 -14.99 -13.69
C GLY A 87 -1.44 -14.80 -15.11
N ILE A 88 -2.33 -14.61 -16.09
CA ILE A 88 -1.96 -14.30 -17.48
C ILE A 88 -1.28 -12.94 -17.58
N LEU A 89 -1.84 -11.90 -16.96
CA LEU A 89 -1.30 -10.55 -16.99
C LEU A 89 0.08 -10.48 -16.33
N ALA A 90 0.25 -11.11 -15.16
CA ALA A 90 1.52 -11.19 -14.46
C ALA A 90 2.57 -11.92 -15.31
N HIS A 91 2.21 -13.07 -15.88
CA HIS A 91 3.10 -13.85 -16.74
C HIS A 91 3.55 -13.08 -17.99
N ARG A 92 2.66 -12.27 -18.58
CA ARG A 92 2.94 -11.55 -19.84
C ARG A 92 3.66 -10.21 -19.66
N PHE A 93 3.36 -9.48 -18.58
CA PHE A 93 3.71 -8.07 -18.46
C PHE A 93 4.64 -7.73 -17.29
N LEU A 94 4.77 -8.61 -16.30
CA LEU A 94 5.58 -8.35 -15.10
C LEU A 94 6.91 -9.13 -15.14
N PRO A 95 8.04 -8.47 -14.81
CA PRO A 95 9.30 -9.17 -14.63
C PRO A 95 9.19 -10.17 -13.47
N GLY A 96 9.81 -11.33 -13.59
CA GLY A 96 9.68 -12.40 -12.60
C GLY A 96 8.27 -13.02 -12.51
N GLN A 97 7.35 -12.64 -13.40
CA GLN A 97 6.00 -13.21 -13.52
C GLN A 97 5.15 -13.13 -12.22
N ARG A 98 5.46 -12.17 -11.34
CA ARG A 98 4.75 -11.95 -10.08
C ARG A 98 4.43 -10.47 -9.83
N PRO A 99 3.36 -10.16 -9.08
CA PRO A 99 3.16 -8.84 -8.51
C PRO A 99 4.34 -8.42 -7.62
N HIS A 100 4.57 -7.11 -7.56
CA HIS A 100 5.61 -6.50 -6.73
C HIS A 100 4.98 -5.71 -5.58
N GLY A 101 5.70 -5.60 -4.46
CA GLY A 101 5.24 -4.97 -3.23
C GLY A 101 6.36 -4.37 -2.40
N VAL A 102 6.18 -4.34 -1.07
CA VAL A 102 7.10 -3.67 -0.13
C VAL A 102 8.49 -4.29 -0.13
N SER A 103 8.61 -5.61 -0.20
CA SER A 103 9.90 -6.31 -0.21
C SER A 103 10.79 -5.86 -1.38
N ASP A 104 10.21 -5.68 -2.57
CA ASP A 104 10.92 -5.20 -3.76
C ASP A 104 11.41 -3.75 -3.58
N VAL A 105 10.67 -2.94 -2.81
CA VAL A 105 11.07 -1.56 -2.47
C VAL A 105 12.23 -1.56 -1.48
N ILE A 106 12.18 -2.40 -0.45
CA ILE A 106 13.27 -2.56 0.52
C ILE A 106 14.53 -3.05 -0.19
N GLU A 107 14.41 -4.04 -1.07
CA GLU A 107 15.50 -4.55 -1.89
C GLU A 107 16.09 -3.45 -2.78
N ALA A 108 15.25 -2.67 -3.47
CA ALA A 108 15.70 -1.57 -4.31
C ALA A 108 16.42 -0.47 -3.50
N SER A 109 15.95 -0.17 -2.30
CA SER A 109 16.59 0.77 -1.37
C SER A 109 17.98 0.27 -0.94
N ALA A 110 18.08 -1.02 -0.57
CA ALA A 110 19.30 -1.65 -0.08
C ALA A 110 20.34 -1.91 -1.18
N LEU A 111 19.93 -2.58 -2.26
CA LEU A 111 20.83 -3.14 -3.29
C LEU A 111 20.96 -2.25 -4.52
N HIS A 112 19.89 -1.58 -4.94
CA HIS A 112 19.85 -0.82 -6.20
C HIS A 112 19.96 0.70 -6.02
N GLY A 113 20.22 1.15 -4.80
CA GLY A 113 20.44 2.57 -4.51
C GLY A 113 19.22 3.45 -4.73
N GLY A 114 18.02 2.91 -4.49
CA GLY A 114 16.76 3.61 -4.63
C GLY A 114 16.24 3.70 -6.07
N ARG A 115 16.78 2.90 -6.99
CA ARG A 115 16.38 2.94 -8.41
C ARG A 115 15.33 1.88 -8.70
N MET A 116 14.20 2.33 -9.24
CA MET A 116 13.08 1.47 -9.63
C MET A 116 12.54 1.86 -11.01
N SER A 117 11.92 0.91 -11.69
CA SER A 117 11.33 1.10 -13.02
C SER A 117 9.89 1.61 -12.91
N GLY A 118 9.62 2.81 -13.44
CA GLY A 118 8.26 3.37 -13.50
C GLY A 118 7.28 2.49 -14.27
N THR A 119 7.72 1.91 -15.39
CA THR A 119 6.88 1.01 -16.20
C THR A 119 6.49 -0.25 -15.43
N THR A 120 7.44 -0.81 -14.67
CA THR A 120 7.17 -1.97 -13.80
C THR A 120 6.23 -1.57 -12.67
N GLY A 121 6.47 -0.41 -12.05
CA GLY A 121 5.60 0.16 -11.01
C GLY A 121 4.16 0.31 -11.45
N PHE A 122 3.93 0.93 -12.61
CA PHE A 122 2.58 1.14 -13.15
C PHE A 122 1.88 -0.18 -13.53
N ARG A 123 2.57 -1.09 -14.22
CA ARG A 123 2.00 -2.41 -14.57
C ARG A 123 1.67 -3.23 -13.32
N ALA A 124 2.57 -3.24 -12.34
CA ALA A 124 2.34 -3.94 -11.07
C ALA A 124 1.16 -3.33 -10.32
N ALA A 125 1.03 -2.00 -10.30
CA ALA A 125 -0.13 -1.34 -9.70
C ALA A 125 -1.44 -1.76 -10.39
N LEU A 126 -1.49 -1.76 -11.72
CA LEU A 126 -2.71 -2.16 -12.44
C LEU A 126 -3.10 -3.63 -12.19
N VAL A 127 -2.12 -4.54 -12.21
CA VAL A 127 -2.35 -5.96 -11.92
C VAL A 127 -2.83 -6.16 -10.48
N ASN A 128 -2.22 -5.49 -9.52
CA ASN A 128 -2.66 -5.55 -8.12
C ASN A 128 -4.05 -4.92 -7.92
N ALA A 129 -4.36 -3.81 -8.60
CA ALA A 129 -5.66 -3.17 -8.52
C ALA A 129 -6.77 -4.12 -8.99
N ALA A 130 -6.55 -4.78 -10.13
CA ALA A 130 -7.45 -5.80 -10.65
C ALA A 130 -7.55 -7.00 -9.70
N SER A 131 -6.44 -7.47 -9.14
CA SER A 131 -6.44 -8.58 -8.18
C SER A 131 -7.31 -8.29 -6.96
N ILE A 132 -7.15 -7.11 -6.37
CA ILE A 132 -7.95 -6.67 -5.22
C ILE A 132 -9.42 -6.50 -5.61
N GLY A 133 -9.68 -5.86 -6.76
CA GLY A 133 -11.04 -5.64 -7.26
C GLY A 133 -11.78 -6.95 -7.59
N PHE A 134 -11.08 -7.99 -8.04
CA PHE A 134 -11.67 -9.33 -8.22
C PHE A 134 -11.84 -10.12 -6.91
N GLY A 135 -11.54 -9.52 -5.76
CA GLY A 135 -11.83 -10.08 -4.44
C GLY A 135 -10.67 -10.79 -3.77
N ALA A 136 -9.43 -10.70 -4.28
CA ALA A 136 -8.27 -11.25 -3.58
C ALA A 136 -8.18 -10.68 -2.15
N SER A 137 -7.92 -11.55 -1.18
CA SER A 137 -7.83 -11.18 0.24
C SER A 137 -6.46 -10.55 0.55
N VAL A 138 -6.20 -9.37 -0.02
CA VAL A 138 -4.91 -8.67 0.15
C VAL A 138 -5.13 -7.17 0.32
N GLY A 139 -4.16 -6.53 0.98
CA GLY A 139 -4.16 -5.09 1.20
C GLY A 139 -3.73 -4.30 -0.05
N ARG A 140 -4.32 -3.12 -0.24
CA ARG A 140 -3.93 -2.16 -1.30
C ARG A 140 -2.60 -1.44 -1.03
N GLU A 141 -2.09 -1.58 0.19
CA GLU A 141 -1.03 -0.75 0.75
C GLU A 141 0.37 -1.11 0.21
N GLY A 142 0.67 -2.40 0.07
CA GLY A 142 1.93 -2.86 -0.52
C GLY A 142 2.13 -2.42 -1.98
N PRO A 143 1.13 -2.60 -2.86
CA PRO A 143 1.19 -2.10 -4.24
C PRO A 143 1.29 -0.56 -4.32
N ALA A 144 0.59 0.18 -3.45
CA ALA A 144 0.69 1.63 -3.38
C ALA A 144 2.11 2.08 -3.00
N VAL A 145 2.73 1.43 -2.00
CA VAL A 145 4.13 1.65 -1.61
C VAL A 145 5.07 1.42 -2.80
N HIS A 146 4.90 0.32 -3.53
CA HIS A 146 5.71 0.01 -4.70
C HIS A 146 5.54 1.05 -5.83
N LEU A 147 4.32 1.50 -6.07
CA LEU A 147 4.01 2.55 -7.05
C LEU A 147 4.68 3.88 -6.65
N GLY A 148 4.52 4.32 -5.41
CA GLY A 148 5.13 5.53 -4.88
C GLY A 148 6.66 5.50 -4.97
N ALA A 149 7.28 4.40 -4.54
CA ALA A 149 8.71 4.16 -4.65
C ALA A 149 9.19 4.23 -6.12
N SER A 150 8.45 3.63 -7.04
CA SER A 150 8.74 3.64 -8.48
C SER A 150 8.72 5.05 -9.06
N LEU A 151 7.76 5.89 -8.65
CA LEU A 151 7.66 7.29 -9.08
C LEU A 151 8.83 8.12 -8.56
N GLY A 152 9.19 7.96 -7.27
CA GLY A 152 10.39 8.57 -6.70
C GLY A 152 11.66 8.16 -7.44
N GLY A 153 11.79 6.87 -7.77
CA GLY A 153 12.90 6.33 -8.56
C GLY A 153 12.97 6.89 -9.99
N VAL A 154 11.83 7.08 -10.66
CA VAL A 154 11.77 7.71 -12.00
C VAL A 154 12.24 9.15 -11.96
N ILE A 155 11.77 9.94 -10.99
CA ILE A 155 12.17 11.34 -10.83
C ILE A 155 13.66 11.43 -10.54
N ALA A 156 14.18 10.59 -9.64
CA ALA A 156 15.61 10.52 -9.34
C ALA A 156 16.45 10.14 -10.58
N LYS A 157 15.98 9.20 -11.40
CA LYS A 157 16.65 8.78 -12.64
C LYS A 157 16.66 9.91 -13.67
N ARG A 158 15.52 10.60 -13.88
CA ARG A 158 15.42 11.71 -14.84
C ARG A 158 16.31 12.89 -14.48
N LEU A 159 16.50 13.14 -13.19
CA LEU A 159 17.36 14.21 -12.68
C LEU A 159 18.81 13.76 -12.46
N HIS A 160 19.17 12.54 -12.87
CA HIS A 160 20.52 11.97 -12.73
C HIS A 160 21.09 12.06 -11.31
N LEU A 161 20.23 11.89 -10.30
CA LEU A 161 20.64 12.02 -8.90
C LEU A 161 21.58 10.89 -8.45
N ASN A 162 22.44 11.23 -7.50
CA ASN A 162 23.31 10.26 -6.83
C ASN A 162 22.50 9.27 -5.97
N ARG A 163 23.16 8.21 -5.49
CA ARG A 163 22.53 7.13 -4.72
C ARG A 163 21.82 7.63 -3.46
N THR A 164 22.40 8.60 -2.76
CA THR A 164 21.85 9.15 -1.52
C THR A 164 20.52 9.86 -1.78
N PHE A 165 20.51 10.81 -2.73
CA PHE A 165 19.31 11.57 -3.07
C PHE A 165 18.24 10.69 -3.75
N ALA A 166 18.65 9.74 -4.59
CA ALA A 166 17.72 8.79 -5.21
C ALA A 166 17.00 7.94 -4.14
N ARG A 167 17.73 7.45 -3.13
CA ARG A 167 17.14 6.70 -2.01
C ARG A 167 16.21 7.57 -1.17
N THR A 168 16.55 8.85 -0.96
CA THR A 168 15.65 9.81 -0.27
C THR A 168 14.37 10.03 -1.07
N LEU A 169 14.42 10.23 -2.39
CA LEU A 169 13.21 10.41 -3.20
C LEU A 169 12.36 9.14 -3.30
N LEU A 170 12.98 7.96 -3.35
CA LEU A 170 12.26 6.70 -3.20
C LEU A 170 11.49 6.68 -1.87
N GLY A 171 12.14 7.02 -0.77
CA GLY A 171 11.50 7.13 0.54
C GLY A 171 10.39 8.17 0.62
N CYS A 172 10.55 9.32 -0.05
CA CYS A 172 9.51 10.35 -0.18
C CYS A 172 8.27 9.78 -0.87
N GLY A 173 8.46 9.02 -1.97
CA GLY A 173 7.38 8.34 -2.68
C GLY A 173 6.68 7.28 -1.83
N VAL A 174 7.44 6.49 -1.08
CA VAL A 174 6.89 5.52 -0.11
C VAL A 174 6.07 6.23 0.96
N ALA A 175 6.62 7.26 1.60
CA ALA A 175 5.95 7.96 2.68
C ALA A 175 4.64 8.58 2.22
N ALA A 176 4.66 9.28 1.08
CA ALA A 176 3.47 9.84 0.47
C ALA A 176 2.43 8.77 0.10
N ALA A 177 2.86 7.61 -0.40
CA ALA A 177 1.95 6.53 -0.77
C ALA A 177 1.25 5.91 0.45
N VAL A 178 1.99 5.62 1.52
CA VAL A 178 1.44 5.11 2.78
C VAL A 178 0.54 6.16 3.42
N ALA A 179 1.03 7.39 3.53
CA ALA A 179 0.31 8.49 4.17
C ALA A 179 -0.98 8.86 3.43
N GLY A 180 -0.93 8.87 2.09
CA GLY A 180 -2.10 9.11 1.25
C GLY A 180 -3.09 7.96 1.29
N SER A 181 -2.63 6.71 1.41
CA SER A 181 -3.53 5.56 1.49
C SER A 181 -4.19 5.46 2.87
N PHE A 182 -3.43 5.57 3.96
CA PHE A 182 -3.98 5.41 5.31
C PHE A 182 -4.58 6.68 5.92
N ASN A 183 -4.52 7.82 5.24
CA ASN A 183 -4.76 9.13 5.85
C ASN A 183 -3.88 9.36 7.11
N ALA A 184 -2.65 8.85 7.10
CA ALA A 184 -1.78 8.76 8.28
C ALA A 184 -0.35 9.29 8.00
N PRO A 185 -0.13 10.62 8.00
CA PRO A 185 1.14 11.23 7.60
C PRO A 185 2.31 10.88 8.52
N ILE A 186 2.06 10.73 9.82
CA ILE A 186 3.11 10.34 10.78
C ILE A 186 3.54 8.89 10.52
N ALA A 187 2.57 7.98 10.38
CA ALA A 187 2.84 6.58 10.10
C ALA A 187 3.60 6.39 8.78
N GLY A 188 3.20 7.10 7.72
CA GLY A 188 3.89 7.04 6.42
C GLY A 188 5.35 7.50 6.49
N ALA A 189 5.63 8.59 7.21
CA ALA A 189 6.98 9.11 7.37
C ALA A 189 7.88 8.15 8.19
N LEU A 190 7.34 7.58 9.28
CA LEU A 190 8.06 6.61 10.11
C LEU A 190 8.30 5.31 9.35
N PHE A 191 7.29 4.77 8.67
CA PHE A 191 7.42 3.55 7.87
C PHE A 191 8.51 3.67 6.80
N ALA A 192 8.53 4.78 6.05
CA ALA A 192 9.57 5.00 5.05
C ALA A 192 10.98 5.11 5.66
N SER A 193 11.10 5.78 6.80
CA SER A 193 12.39 6.03 7.45
C SER A 193 12.96 4.78 8.13
N GLU A 194 12.10 4.05 8.84
CA GLU A 194 12.46 2.89 9.66
C GLU A 194 12.53 1.60 8.83
N VAL A 195 11.47 1.29 8.08
CA VAL A 195 11.32 0.00 7.42
C VAL A 195 12.03 -0.02 6.05
N VAL A 196 11.93 1.06 5.28
CA VAL A 196 12.44 1.08 3.89
C VAL A 196 13.87 1.61 3.80
N ILE A 197 14.18 2.71 4.47
CA ILE A 197 15.51 3.32 4.42
C ILE A 197 16.44 2.73 5.49
N GLY A 198 15.91 2.42 6.67
CA GLY A 198 16.67 1.87 7.79
C GLY A 198 17.72 2.83 8.37
N ASN A 199 17.57 4.14 8.20
CA ASN A 199 18.50 5.13 8.76
C ASN A 199 17.84 6.50 9.00
N TYR A 200 17.92 6.99 10.24
CA TYR A 200 17.37 8.27 10.71
C TYR A 200 18.28 9.48 10.43
N ALA A 201 19.01 9.49 9.32
CA ALA A 201 19.77 10.68 8.97
C ALA A 201 18.81 11.87 8.78
N LEU A 202 18.93 12.92 9.60
CA LEU A 202 18.13 14.15 9.57
C LEU A 202 17.97 14.72 8.14
N LYS A 203 19.00 14.56 7.31
CA LYS A 203 19.01 14.99 5.90
C LYS A 203 17.96 14.30 5.02
N ALA A 204 17.56 13.08 5.35
CA ALA A 204 16.52 12.33 4.66
C ALA A 204 15.15 12.49 5.32
N PHE A 205 15.11 12.64 6.64
CA PHE A 205 13.86 12.67 7.40
C PHE A 205 12.96 13.86 7.04
N ALA A 206 13.49 15.08 6.98
CA ALA A 206 12.68 16.28 6.69
C ALA A 206 12.01 16.21 5.29
N PRO A 207 12.71 15.90 4.19
CA PRO A 207 12.08 15.67 2.89
C PRO A 207 10.99 14.58 2.92
N ILE A 208 11.22 13.47 3.63
CA ILE A 208 10.24 12.38 3.75
C ILE A 208 8.96 12.85 4.44
N VAL A 209 9.08 13.62 5.52
CA VAL A 209 7.92 14.22 6.20
C VAL A 209 7.15 15.16 5.27
N ILE A 210 7.85 16.02 4.52
CA ILE A 210 7.23 16.94 3.56
C ILE A 210 6.43 16.16 2.51
N ALA A 211 7.02 15.12 1.93
CA ALA A 211 6.35 14.28 0.95
C ALA A 211 5.14 13.55 1.54
N SER A 212 5.28 13.02 2.76
CA SER A 212 4.21 12.36 3.52
C SER A 212 2.99 13.27 3.69
N VAL A 213 3.22 14.48 4.22
CA VAL A 213 2.16 15.49 4.42
C VAL A 213 1.54 15.90 3.09
N THR A 214 2.35 16.10 2.05
CA THR A 214 1.86 16.48 0.72
C THR A 214 0.96 15.40 0.12
N GLY A 215 1.38 14.13 0.20
CA GLY A 215 0.57 12.99 -0.25
C GLY A 215 -0.74 12.85 0.50
N THR A 216 -0.72 13.03 1.82
CA THR A 216 -1.95 13.09 2.63
C THR A 216 -2.86 14.24 2.23
N MET A 217 -2.33 15.45 2.03
CA MET A 217 -3.16 16.61 1.65
C MET A 217 -3.85 16.41 0.30
N ILE A 218 -3.17 15.82 -0.67
CA ILE A 218 -3.79 15.46 -1.96
C ILE A 218 -4.87 14.41 -1.77
N SER A 219 -4.60 13.37 -0.99
CA SER A 219 -5.59 12.32 -0.71
C SER A 219 -6.83 12.89 0.01
N ARG A 220 -6.62 13.74 1.04
CA ARG A 220 -7.70 14.42 1.77
C ARG A 220 -8.51 15.37 0.88
N ALA A 221 -7.88 16.04 -0.07
CA ALA A 221 -8.58 16.90 -1.02
C ALA A 221 -9.56 16.12 -1.91
N TYR A 222 -9.34 14.81 -2.10
CA TYR A 222 -10.18 13.94 -2.92
C TYR A 222 -11.16 13.09 -2.10
N PHE A 223 -10.67 12.37 -1.08
CA PHE A 223 -11.46 11.45 -0.26
C PHE A 223 -12.04 12.08 1.02
N GLY A 224 -11.61 13.30 1.36
CA GLY A 224 -11.97 13.97 2.61
C GLY A 224 -10.99 13.73 3.75
N ASP A 225 -11.14 14.53 4.81
CA ASP A 225 -10.31 14.44 6.02
C ASP A 225 -11.05 13.74 7.16
N PHE A 226 -11.33 12.46 6.96
CA PHE A 226 -11.98 11.60 7.95
C PHE A 226 -11.06 10.45 8.34
N PRO A 227 -11.07 10.02 9.62
CA PRO A 227 -10.35 8.83 10.01
C PRO A 227 -10.95 7.61 9.30
N ALA A 228 -10.13 6.59 9.07
CA ALA A 228 -10.58 5.36 8.42
C ALA A 228 -11.61 4.58 9.25
N PHE A 229 -11.63 4.79 10.58
CA PHE A 229 -12.55 4.17 11.52
C PHE A 229 -13.02 5.21 12.54
N MET A 230 -14.33 5.28 12.78
CA MET A 230 -14.92 6.13 13.81
C MET A 230 -15.25 5.26 15.02
N LEU A 231 -14.45 5.39 16.08
CA LEU A 231 -14.62 4.62 17.32
C LEU A 231 -15.44 5.42 18.33
N ALA A 232 -16.26 4.73 19.14
CA ALA A 232 -16.86 5.33 20.32
C ALA A 232 -15.76 5.74 21.32
N GLU A 233 -15.96 6.85 22.02
CA GLU A 233 -15.09 7.22 23.13
C GLU A 233 -15.12 6.11 24.19
N HIS A 234 -13.95 5.57 24.52
CA HIS A 234 -13.80 4.60 25.60
C HIS A 234 -13.31 5.33 26.85
N ASP A 235 -13.71 4.83 28.02
CA ASP A 235 -13.27 5.36 29.32
C ASP A 235 -11.75 5.32 29.48
N ALA A 236 -11.24 6.07 30.45
CA ALA A 236 -9.81 6.19 30.73
C ALA A 236 -9.14 4.80 30.95
N ILE A 237 -8.08 4.55 30.18
CA ILE A 237 -7.29 3.31 30.23
C ILE A 237 -6.77 3.07 31.65
N SER A 238 -7.10 1.91 32.23
CA SER A 238 -6.59 1.50 33.54
C SER A 238 -5.21 0.87 33.43
N LEU A 239 -4.33 1.16 34.40
CA LEU A 239 -3.03 0.48 34.54
C LEU A 239 -3.17 -1.05 34.66
N MET A 240 -4.34 -1.54 35.10
CA MET A 240 -4.62 -2.98 35.22
C MET A 240 -4.86 -3.68 33.88
N GLU A 241 -5.00 -2.94 32.77
CA GLU A 241 -5.17 -3.51 31.43
C GLU A 241 -3.82 -3.85 30.76
N PHE A 242 -2.70 -3.34 31.28
CA PHE A 242 -1.36 -3.57 30.72
C PHE A 242 -0.97 -5.05 30.60
N PRO A 243 -1.22 -5.92 31.60
CA PRO A 243 -1.00 -7.36 31.44
C PRO A 243 -1.77 -7.97 30.26
N ALA A 244 -2.98 -7.49 29.97
CA ALA A 244 -3.76 -7.95 28.82
C ALA A 244 -3.13 -7.49 27.50
N PHE A 245 -2.59 -6.26 27.42
CA PHE A 245 -1.85 -5.79 26.24
C PHE A 245 -0.55 -6.57 26.00
N ILE A 246 0.17 -6.95 27.07
CA ILE A 246 1.35 -7.83 26.95
C ILE A 246 0.93 -9.19 26.40
N GLY A 247 -0.14 -9.78 26.93
CA GLY A 247 -0.72 -11.03 26.43
C GLY A 247 -1.11 -10.93 24.95
N LEU A 248 -1.76 -9.84 24.55
CA LEU A 248 -2.12 -9.56 23.17
C LEU A 248 -0.88 -9.45 22.26
N GLY A 249 0.19 -8.80 22.72
CA GLY A 249 1.47 -8.72 21.99
C GLY A 249 2.11 -10.09 21.74
N LEU A 250 2.13 -10.96 22.75
CA LEU A 250 2.63 -12.33 22.61
C LEU A 250 1.76 -13.16 21.65
N LEU A 251 0.44 -13.07 21.78
CA LEU A 251 -0.51 -13.78 20.92
C LEU A 251 -0.40 -13.32 19.46
N THR A 252 -0.36 -12.01 19.22
CA THR A 252 -0.21 -11.46 17.86
C THR A 252 1.15 -11.82 17.25
N GLY A 253 2.22 -11.87 18.04
CA GLY A 253 3.53 -12.39 17.58
C GLY A 253 3.50 -13.86 17.16
N LEU A 254 2.79 -14.71 17.91
CA LEU A 254 2.58 -16.11 17.53
C LEU A 254 1.76 -16.23 16.24
N VAL A 255 0.64 -15.51 16.15
CA VAL A 255 -0.22 -15.47 14.96
C VAL A 255 0.55 -14.99 13.74
N ALA A 256 1.37 -13.94 13.87
CA ALA A 256 2.23 -13.43 12.81
C ALA A 256 3.26 -14.49 12.35
N THR A 257 3.85 -15.23 13.28
CA THR A 257 4.80 -16.31 12.95
C THR A 257 4.13 -17.41 12.11
N VAL A 258 2.91 -17.82 12.49
CA VAL A 258 2.12 -18.80 11.73
C VAL A 258 1.79 -18.25 10.34
N PHE A 259 1.34 -16.99 10.26
CA PHE A 259 0.98 -16.32 9.01
C PHE A 259 2.17 -16.24 8.04
N ILE A 260 3.34 -15.79 8.52
CA ILE A 260 4.54 -15.64 7.69
C ILE A 260 5.00 -17.01 7.17
N ARG A 261 5.13 -18.01 8.05
CA ARG A 261 5.54 -19.36 7.65
C ARG A 261 4.54 -20.01 6.70
N GLY A 262 3.25 -19.83 6.96
CA GLY A 262 2.17 -20.35 6.11
C GLY A 262 2.18 -19.72 4.72
N THR A 263 2.39 -18.40 4.60
CA THR A 263 2.51 -17.70 3.32
C THR A 263 3.65 -18.27 2.47
N PHE A 264 4.85 -18.44 3.05
CA PHE A 264 5.98 -19.05 2.34
C PHE A 264 5.70 -20.50 1.95
N TRP A 265 5.14 -21.29 2.86
CA TRP A 265 4.81 -22.69 2.61
C TRP A 265 3.79 -22.85 1.47
N ILE A 266 2.72 -22.07 1.45
CA ILE A 266 1.73 -22.07 0.37
C ILE A 266 2.38 -21.63 -0.94
N GLY A 267 3.21 -20.59 -0.92
CA GLY A 267 3.96 -20.12 -2.09
C GLY A 267 4.87 -21.20 -2.69
N GLU A 268 5.62 -21.94 -1.85
CA GLU A 268 6.46 -23.06 -2.28
C GLU A 268 5.65 -24.23 -2.84
N LYS A 269 4.52 -24.56 -2.21
CA LYS A 269 3.61 -25.60 -2.70
C LYS A 269 2.95 -25.23 -4.03
N ALA A 270 2.56 -23.96 -4.20
CA ALA A 270 2.06 -23.45 -5.47
C ALA A 270 3.17 -23.47 -6.55
N ALA A 271 4.41 -23.11 -6.19
CA ALA A 271 5.53 -23.10 -7.11
C ALA A 271 5.95 -24.50 -7.59
N SER A 272 5.89 -25.50 -6.71
CA SER A 272 6.20 -26.91 -6.98
C SER A 272 5.05 -27.71 -7.62
N SER A 273 3.88 -27.08 -7.79
CA SER A 273 2.74 -27.68 -8.47
C SER A 273 3.02 -27.92 -9.97
N PRO A 274 2.49 -29.01 -10.57
CA PRO A 274 2.66 -29.31 -11.99
C PRO A 274 1.95 -28.29 -12.92
N PHE A 275 1.11 -27.41 -12.38
CA PHE A 275 0.38 -26.43 -13.18
C PHE A 275 1.29 -25.29 -13.68
N PRO A 276 1.07 -24.79 -14.91
CA PRO A 276 1.76 -23.62 -15.44
C PRO A 276 1.61 -22.39 -14.53
N ALA A 277 2.65 -21.55 -14.48
CA ALA A 277 2.67 -20.37 -13.60
C ALA A 277 1.46 -19.44 -13.78
N TRP A 278 1.00 -19.25 -15.02
CA TRP A 278 -0.14 -18.38 -15.35
C TRP A 278 -1.49 -18.90 -14.85
N SER A 279 -1.65 -20.20 -14.58
CA SER A 279 -2.93 -20.77 -14.11
C SER A 279 -3.01 -20.88 -12.59
N ARG A 280 -1.88 -20.82 -11.88
CA ARG A 280 -1.83 -20.98 -10.41
C ARG A 280 -2.74 -20.02 -9.65
N PRO A 281 -2.82 -18.71 -9.99
CA PRO A 281 -3.68 -17.80 -9.25
C PRO A 281 -5.17 -18.08 -9.46
N ALA A 282 -5.57 -18.81 -10.52
CA ALA A 282 -6.95 -19.26 -10.69
C ALA A 282 -7.36 -20.26 -9.60
N PHE A 283 -6.45 -21.17 -9.21
CA PHE A 283 -6.68 -22.10 -8.12
C PHE A 283 -6.70 -21.39 -6.76
N GLY A 284 -5.85 -20.37 -6.57
CA GLY A 284 -5.92 -19.51 -5.38
C GLY A 284 -7.25 -18.78 -5.30
N GLY A 285 -7.69 -18.17 -6.40
CA GLY A 285 -9.00 -17.55 -6.54
C GLY A 285 -10.15 -18.51 -6.26
N LEU A 286 -10.09 -19.74 -6.76
CA LEU A 286 -11.07 -20.78 -6.45
C LEU A 286 -11.15 -21.06 -4.95
N ALA A 287 -10.00 -21.25 -4.28
CA ALA A 287 -9.97 -21.54 -2.86
C ALA A 287 -10.48 -20.35 -2.02
N VAL A 288 -10.07 -19.11 -2.35
CA VAL A 288 -10.59 -17.89 -1.71
C VAL A 288 -12.10 -17.75 -1.94
N GLY A 289 -12.57 -17.99 -3.16
CA GLY A 289 -14.00 -17.96 -3.50
C GLY A 289 -14.81 -18.99 -2.72
N LEU A 290 -14.28 -20.21 -2.53
CA LEU A 290 -14.92 -21.24 -1.70
C LEU A 290 -15.00 -20.82 -0.23
N ILE A 291 -13.93 -20.26 0.35
CA ILE A 291 -13.95 -19.71 1.72
C ILE A 291 -15.00 -18.59 1.82
N ALA A 292 -15.06 -17.73 0.81
CA ALA A 292 -15.98 -16.60 0.75
C ALA A 292 -17.46 -17.00 0.66
N THR A 293 -17.79 -18.23 0.22
CA THR A 293 -19.19 -18.71 0.27
C THR A 293 -19.71 -18.84 1.71
N VAL A 294 -18.83 -19.12 2.66
CA VAL A 294 -19.15 -19.22 4.09
C VAL A 294 -18.84 -17.91 4.82
N TYR A 295 -17.69 -17.29 4.50
CA TYR A 295 -17.23 -16.07 5.13
C TYR A 295 -16.95 -14.97 4.09
N PRO A 296 -17.97 -14.29 3.53
CA PRO A 296 -17.79 -13.24 2.51
C PRO A 296 -16.87 -12.10 2.95
N HIS A 297 -16.77 -11.87 4.26
CA HIS A 297 -15.87 -10.90 4.92
C HIS A 297 -14.38 -11.06 4.57
N VAL A 298 -13.96 -12.22 4.05
CA VAL A 298 -12.57 -12.44 3.65
C VAL A 298 -12.20 -11.77 2.33
N LEU A 299 -13.16 -11.41 1.48
CA LEU A 299 -12.87 -10.83 0.17
C LEU A 299 -12.35 -9.40 0.28
N GLY A 300 -11.46 -9.04 -0.66
CA GLY A 300 -10.93 -7.69 -0.81
C GLY A 300 -10.12 -7.21 0.41
N VAL A 301 -10.05 -5.88 0.54
CA VAL A 301 -9.14 -5.20 1.49
C VAL A 301 -9.58 -5.40 2.95
N GLY A 302 -10.89 -5.45 3.21
CA GLY A 302 -11.44 -5.72 4.55
C GLY A 302 -11.72 -4.50 5.43
N TYR A 303 -11.61 -3.26 4.93
CA TYR A 303 -11.93 -2.05 5.69
C TYR A 303 -13.38 -2.04 6.18
N GLY A 304 -14.36 -2.31 5.32
CA GLY A 304 -15.76 -2.37 5.74
C GLY A 304 -16.07 -3.47 6.75
N THR A 305 -15.37 -4.60 6.69
CA THR A 305 -15.46 -5.65 7.72
C THR A 305 -14.93 -5.12 9.07
N MET A 306 -13.73 -4.52 9.06
CA MET A 306 -13.12 -3.96 10.27
C MET A 306 -13.99 -2.86 10.90
N ASP A 307 -14.55 -1.97 10.08
CA ASP A 307 -15.45 -0.92 10.54
C ASP A 307 -16.67 -1.49 11.28
N THR A 308 -17.30 -2.53 10.71
CA THR A 308 -18.44 -3.19 11.37
C THR A 308 -18.05 -3.99 12.62
N VAL A 309 -16.86 -4.58 12.67
CA VAL A 309 -16.37 -5.30 13.86
C VAL A 309 -16.06 -4.33 15.00
N LEU A 310 -15.57 -3.13 14.69
CA LEU A 310 -15.22 -2.11 15.67
C LEU A 310 -16.45 -1.36 16.21
N THR A 311 -17.50 -1.21 15.39
CA THR A 311 -18.73 -0.47 15.77
C THR A 311 -19.89 -1.37 16.18
N GLY A 312 -19.87 -2.65 15.78
CA GLY A 312 -20.96 -3.60 15.97
C GLY A 312 -20.68 -4.69 17.01
N PHE A 313 -21.73 -5.43 17.34
CA PHE A 313 -21.63 -6.60 18.23
C PHE A 313 -21.43 -7.88 17.41
N PHE A 314 -20.19 -8.37 17.35
CA PHE A 314 -19.85 -9.65 16.76
C PHE A 314 -19.62 -10.72 17.84
N PRO A 315 -20.21 -11.92 17.71
CA PRO A 315 -19.90 -13.03 18.60
C PRO A 315 -18.39 -13.36 18.55
N VAL A 316 -17.77 -13.60 19.71
CA VAL A 316 -16.33 -13.93 19.79
C VAL A 316 -15.98 -15.16 18.94
N SER A 317 -16.87 -16.15 18.89
CA SER A 317 -16.70 -17.33 18.02
C SER A 317 -16.61 -16.97 16.54
N LEU A 318 -17.40 -16.01 16.08
CA LEU A 318 -17.35 -15.51 14.71
C LEU A 318 -16.05 -14.73 14.46
N LEU A 319 -15.58 -13.92 15.40
CA LEU A 319 -14.31 -13.19 15.27
C LEU A 319 -13.12 -14.16 15.14
N ILE A 320 -13.09 -15.22 15.94
CA ILE A 320 -12.06 -16.26 15.85
C ILE A 320 -12.14 -16.98 14.49
N ALA A 321 -13.35 -17.32 14.03
CA ALA A 321 -13.54 -17.94 12.72
C ALA A 321 -13.09 -17.02 11.58
N LEU A 322 -13.43 -15.73 11.64
CA LEU A 322 -13.01 -14.72 10.66
C LEU A 322 -11.51 -14.50 10.67
N LEU A 323 -10.86 -14.50 11.83
CA LEU A 323 -9.40 -14.42 11.94
C LEU A 323 -8.74 -15.57 11.17
N ILE A 324 -9.16 -16.81 11.44
CA ILE A 324 -8.62 -18.00 10.77
C ILE A 324 -8.92 -17.97 9.27
N ALA A 325 -10.16 -17.67 8.88
CA ALA A 325 -10.58 -17.63 7.48
C ALA A 325 -9.86 -16.53 6.68
N LYS A 326 -9.71 -15.33 7.24
CA LYS A 326 -8.99 -14.22 6.61
C LYS A 326 -7.50 -14.52 6.49
N MET A 327 -6.89 -15.10 7.53
CA MET A 327 -5.51 -15.57 7.47
C MET A 327 -5.32 -16.60 6.36
N ALA A 328 -6.16 -17.64 6.30
CA ALA A 328 -6.09 -18.66 5.25
C ALA A 328 -6.25 -18.04 3.85
N ALA A 329 -7.29 -17.21 3.65
CA ALA A 329 -7.54 -16.55 2.36
C ALA A 329 -6.42 -15.60 1.93
N SER A 330 -5.70 -14.98 2.88
CA SER A 330 -4.61 -14.05 2.55
C SER A 330 -3.26 -14.74 2.32
N MET A 331 -3.08 -15.98 2.81
CA MET A 331 -1.89 -16.79 2.51
C MET A 331 -1.98 -17.49 1.15
N ILE A 332 -3.20 -17.68 0.63
CA ILE A 332 -3.52 -18.29 -0.67
C ILE A 332 -3.35 -17.27 -1.80
#